data_AF-A0A7S1WGP1-F1
#
_entry.id   AF-A0A7S1WGP1-F1
#
_cell.length_a   1.000
_cell.length_b   1.000
_cell.length_c   1.000
_cell.angle_alpha   90.00
_cell.angle_beta   90.00
_cell.angle_gamma   90.00
#
_symmetry.space_group_name_H-M   'P 1'
#
loop_
_entity.id
_entity.type
_entity.pdbx_description
1 polymer ?
#
loop_
_entity_poly.entity_id
_entity_poly.type
_entity_poly.pdbx_seq_one_letter_code
_entity_poly.pdbx_strand_id
1 'polypeptide(L)'
;VVLLFACYLSWAGLVPHPLDGLLEVCAALNIPDAAVWPSFRRYLSYFELLQRGNIQTAGTPLVSLARLGLIQVGGDGAFRELQVWQQDRMLYTAFLNPEDPPEGEGAGSTVLKMAVPCRGDIQVRILRAAELASAESLPVLELQVCFHTAFITAVGSFARFPLRELDAPAVTRN
;
A
#
# COMPACT_ATOMS: atom_id res chain seq x y z
N VAL A 1 5.78 14.97 6.29
CA VAL A 1 5.62 16.45 6.29
C VAL A 1 4.51 16.90 5.35
N VAL A 2 4.52 16.52 4.06
CA VAL A 2 3.46 16.91 3.10
C VAL A 2 2.04 16.55 3.59
N LEU A 3 1.83 15.29 4.00
CA LEU A 3 0.54 14.83 4.55
C LEU A 3 0.08 15.64 5.77
N LEU A 4 1.00 15.97 6.67
CA LEU A 4 0.69 16.71 7.89
C LEU A 4 0.14 18.10 7.56
N PHE A 5 0.82 18.84 6.67
CA PHE A 5 0.37 20.16 6.27
C PHE A 5 -0.94 20.11 5.46
N ALA A 6 -1.10 19.14 4.58
CA ALA A 6 -2.35 18.94 3.83
C ALA A 6 -3.55 18.74 4.76
N CYS A 7 -3.42 17.85 5.76
CA CYS A 7 -4.44 17.66 6.80
C CYS A 7 -4.66 18.93 7.64
N TYR A 8 -3.58 19.62 8.03
CA TYR A 8 -3.67 20.85 8.82
C TYR A 8 -4.44 21.96 8.11
N LEU A 9 -4.15 22.21 6.83
CA LEU A 9 -4.85 23.23 6.04
C LEU A 9 -6.35 22.96 6.00
N SER A 10 -6.75 21.69 5.81
CA SER A 10 -8.16 21.32 5.80
C SER A 10 -8.81 21.37 7.19
N TRP A 11 -8.09 20.93 8.22
CA TRP A 11 -8.56 21.00 9.61
C TRP A 11 -8.76 22.44 10.10
N ALA A 12 -7.85 23.34 9.73
CA ALA A 12 -7.92 24.77 10.04
C ALA A 12 -8.96 25.52 9.19
N GLY A 13 -9.63 24.86 8.23
CA GLY A 13 -10.62 25.46 7.36
C GLY A 13 -10.05 26.38 6.28
N LEU A 14 -8.74 26.30 6.01
CA LEU A 14 -8.07 27.09 4.97
C LEU A 14 -8.32 26.52 3.57
N VAL A 15 -8.61 25.22 3.48
CA VAL A 15 -9.04 24.53 2.25
C VAL A 15 -10.21 23.60 2.57
N PRO A 16 -11.12 23.33 1.61
CA PRO A 16 -12.32 22.56 1.89
C PRO A 16 -12.09 21.04 1.99
N HIS A 17 -11.03 20.51 1.36
CA HIS A 17 -10.69 19.09 1.40
C HIS A 17 -9.17 18.88 1.60
N PRO A 18 -8.72 17.83 2.32
CA PRO A 18 -7.28 17.59 2.54
C PRO A 18 -6.51 17.29 1.25
N LEU A 19 -7.18 16.83 0.19
CA LEU A 19 -6.55 16.72 -1.14
C LEU A 19 -6.25 18.09 -1.78
N ASP A 20 -7.07 19.11 -1.51
CA ASP A 20 -6.76 20.48 -1.98
C ASP A 20 -5.53 21.00 -1.22
N GLY A 21 -5.47 20.73 0.08
CA GLY A 21 -4.28 21.04 0.90
C GLY A 21 -3.02 20.33 0.42
N LEU A 22 -3.14 19.10 -0.09
CA LEU A 22 -2.03 18.39 -0.72
C LEU A 22 -1.53 19.12 -1.97
N LEU A 23 -2.43 19.58 -2.83
CA LEU A 23 -2.07 20.31 -4.05
C LEU A 23 -1.36 21.63 -3.72
N GLU A 24 -1.88 22.38 -2.74
CA GLU A 24 -1.26 23.63 -2.25
C GLU A 24 0.16 23.38 -1.73
N VAL A 25 0.34 22.36 -0.88
CA VAL A 25 1.65 22.01 -0.32
C VAL A 25 2.62 21.53 -1.39
N CYS A 26 2.14 20.72 -2.36
CA CYS A 26 2.98 20.25 -3.46
C CYS A 26 3.43 21.41 -4.36
N ALA A 27 2.52 22.34 -4.69
CA ALA A 27 2.85 23.55 -5.43
C ALA A 27 3.89 24.41 -4.70
N ALA A 28 3.68 24.66 -3.40
CA ALA A 28 4.61 25.45 -2.58
C ALA A 28 6.02 24.83 -2.47
N LEU A 29 6.12 23.50 -2.54
CA LEU A 29 7.37 22.76 -2.44
C LEU A 29 7.97 22.35 -3.80
N ASN A 30 7.36 22.75 -4.92
CA ASN A 30 7.72 22.31 -6.27
C ASN A 30 7.76 20.78 -6.42
N ILE A 31 6.86 20.07 -5.74
CA ILE A 31 6.71 18.62 -5.86
C ILE A 31 5.67 18.34 -6.95
N PRO A 32 6.02 17.62 -8.02
CA PRO A 32 5.04 17.26 -9.03
C PRO A 32 4.00 16.30 -8.46
N ASP A 33 2.74 16.46 -8.82
CA ASP A 33 1.62 15.64 -8.35
C ASP A 33 1.85 14.13 -8.58
N ALA A 34 2.53 13.78 -9.67
CA ALA A 34 2.92 12.41 -10.03
C ALA A 34 3.94 11.78 -9.08
N ALA A 35 4.68 12.58 -8.31
CA ALA A 35 5.61 12.08 -7.27
C ALA A 35 4.89 11.74 -5.95
N VAL A 36 3.62 12.13 -5.80
CA VAL A 36 2.83 11.78 -4.61
C VAL A 36 2.32 10.35 -4.73
N TRP A 37 2.70 9.52 -3.78
CA TRP A 37 2.26 8.13 -3.70
C TRP A 37 0.74 8.01 -3.49
N PRO A 38 0.04 7.12 -4.22
CA PRO A 38 -1.38 6.87 -4.01
C PRO A 38 -1.79 6.59 -2.57
N SER A 39 -0.95 5.91 -1.79
CA SER A 39 -1.21 5.68 -0.36
C SER A 39 -1.33 6.97 0.43
N PHE A 40 -0.64 8.05 0.07
CA PHE A 40 -0.81 9.34 0.74
C PHE A 40 -2.22 9.90 0.50
N ARG A 41 -2.71 9.80 -0.75
CA ARG A 41 -4.08 10.22 -1.10
C ARG A 41 -5.12 9.40 -0.33
N ARG A 42 -4.89 8.09 -0.21
CA ARG A 42 -5.74 7.20 0.59
C ARG A 42 -5.85 7.66 2.05
N TYR A 43 -4.72 8.01 2.67
CA TYR A 43 -4.73 8.53 4.05
C TYR A 43 -5.37 9.91 4.19
N LEU A 44 -5.29 10.77 3.18
CA LEU A 44 -6.02 12.05 3.17
C LEU A 44 -7.54 11.81 3.07
N SER A 45 -7.98 10.84 2.26
CA SER A 45 -9.38 10.41 2.25
C SER A 45 -9.82 9.84 3.59
N TYR A 46 -8.97 9.05 4.26
CA TYR A 46 -9.24 8.57 5.62
C TYR A 46 -9.40 9.72 6.61
N PHE A 47 -8.52 10.72 6.53
CA PHE A 47 -8.60 11.91 7.36
C PHE A 47 -9.91 12.69 7.13
N GLU A 48 -10.32 12.88 5.88
CA GLU A 48 -11.59 13.54 5.55
C GLU A 48 -12.79 12.82 6.17
N LEU A 49 -12.82 11.48 6.07
CA LEU A 49 -13.91 10.67 6.63
C LEU A 49 -13.99 10.83 8.16
N LEU A 50 -12.84 10.91 8.82
CA LEU A 50 -12.75 11.15 10.26
C LEU A 50 -13.19 12.58 10.61
N GLN A 51 -12.71 13.59 9.87
CA GLN A 51 -13.05 15.00 10.09
C GLN A 51 -14.55 15.25 9.96
N ARG A 52 -15.22 14.55 9.03
CA ARG A 52 -16.67 14.63 8.83
C ARG A 52 -17.49 13.78 9.80
N GLY A 53 -16.86 12.99 10.66
CA GLY A 53 -17.54 12.06 11.56
C GLY A 53 -18.24 10.90 10.86
N ASN A 54 -17.86 10.61 9.60
CA ASN A 54 -18.45 9.56 8.77
C ASN A 54 -17.98 8.14 9.17
N ILE A 55 -16.96 8.05 10.03
CA ILE A 55 -16.48 6.80 10.59
C ILE A 55 -16.41 6.94 12.11
N GLN A 56 -17.20 6.12 12.80
CA GLN A 56 -17.00 5.91 14.23
C GLN A 56 -15.83 4.96 14.38
N THR A 57 -14.69 5.45 14.85
CA THR A 57 -13.50 4.64 15.16
C THR A 57 -13.68 3.82 16.44
N ALA A 58 -14.89 3.31 16.70
CA ALA A 58 -15.20 2.50 17.87
C ALA A 58 -14.46 1.16 17.78
N GLY A 59 -13.18 1.20 18.17
CA GLY A 59 -12.22 0.12 18.02
C GLY A 59 -11.56 0.10 16.64
N THR A 60 -10.24 -0.05 16.61
CA THR A 60 -9.57 -0.60 15.42
C THR A 60 -9.73 -2.11 15.52
N PRO A 61 -10.61 -2.75 14.72
CA PRO A 61 -10.82 -4.17 14.83
C PRO A 61 -9.50 -4.90 14.54
N LEU A 62 -9.21 -5.94 15.32
CA LEU A 62 -8.20 -6.91 14.94
C LEU A 62 -8.73 -7.62 13.70
N VAL A 63 -8.03 -7.48 12.57
CA VAL A 63 -8.37 -8.19 11.34
C VAL A 63 -7.34 -9.29 11.12
N SER A 64 -7.74 -10.35 10.44
CA SER A 64 -6.81 -11.36 9.94
C SER A 64 -6.69 -11.19 8.43
N LEU A 65 -5.49 -10.90 7.95
CA LEU A 65 -5.17 -10.99 6.54
C LEU A 65 -5.12 -12.46 6.18
N ALA A 66 -6.27 -13.00 5.75
CA ALA A 66 -6.39 -14.41 5.45
C ALA A 66 -5.62 -14.77 4.18
N ARG A 67 -5.79 -13.96 3.13
CA ARG A 67 -5.23 -14.18 1.80
C ARG A 67 -4.80 -12.89 1.16
N LEU A 68 -3.77 -12.98 0.32
CA LEU A 68 -3.33 -11.92 -0.55
C LEU A 68 -3.27 -12.44 -1.98
N GLY A 69 -4.03 -11.81 -2.86
CA GLY A 69 -4.05 -12.12 -4.29
C GLY A 69 -3.22 -11.10 -5.05
N LEU A 70 -2.20 -11.57 -5.76
CA LEU A 70 -1.45 -10.81 -6.73
C LEU A 70 -1.98 -11.16 -8.11
N ILE A 71 -2.44 -10.15 -8.86
CA ILE A 71 -2.97 -10.33 -10.20
C ILE A 71 -2.03 -9.59 -11.15
N GLN A 72 -1.52 -10.29 -12.16
CA GLN A 72 -0.58 -9.77 -13.16
C GLN A 72 0.73 -9.23 -12.54
N VAL A 73 1.12 -9.76 -11.39
CA VAL A 73 2.45 -9.55 -10.80
C VAL A 73 3.24 -10.82 -11.04
N GLY A 74 4.35 -10.72 -11.78
CA GLY A 74 5.14 -11.88 -12.22
C GLY A 74 4.99 -12.20 -13.71
N GLY A 75 5.43 -13.40 -14.10
CA GLY A 75 5.48 -13.86 -15.50
C GLY A 75 6.73 -13.42 -16.28
N ASP A 76 7.60 -12.64 -15.66
CA ASP A 76 8.88 -12.14 -16.19
C ASP A 76 10.10 -12.95 -15.72
N GLY A 77 9.87 -14.05 -14.99
CA GLY A 77 10.93 -14.88 -14.43
C GLY A 77 11.71 -14.23 -13.29
N ALA A 78 11.23 -13.13 -12.72
CA ALA A 78 11.93 -12.47 -11.60
C ALA A 78 11.50 -13.00 -10.24
N PHE A 79 12.50 -13.24 -9.37
CA PHE A 79 12.29 -13.53 -7.96
C PHE A 79 11.73 -12.30 -7.25
N ARG A 80 10.73 -12.51 -6.40
CA ARG A 80 10.14 -11.43 -5.59
C ARG A 80 10.06 -11.83 -4.13
N GLU A 81 10.18 -10.85 -3.25
CA GLU A 81 9.91 -10.98 -1.83
C GLU A 81 8.67 -10.16 -1.49
N LEU A 82 7.65 -10.81 -0.95
CA LEU A 82 6.48 -10.16 -0.38
C LEU A 82 6.68 -9.96 1.12
N GLN A 83 6.43 -8.75 1.59
CA GLN A 83 6.49 -8.42 3.01
C GLN A 83 5.19 -7.75 3.47
N VAL A 84 4.71 -8.13 4.65
CA VAL A 84 3.62 -7.45 5.37
C VAL A 84 4.20 -6.82 6.62
N TRP A 85 4.01 -5.52 6.75
CA TRP A 85 4.48 -4.70 7.87
C TRP A 85 3.30 -4.07 8.58
N GLN A 86 3.45 -3.93 9.89
CA GLN A 86 2.60 -3.08 10.72
C GLN A 86 3.51 -2.12 11.48
N GLN A 87 3.41 -0.83 11.16
CA GLN A 87 4.38 0.18 11.61
C GLN A 87 5.82 -0.28 11.26
N ASP A 88 6.70 -0.39 12.25
CA ASP A 88 8.11 -0.80 12.09
C ASP A 88 8.33 -2.31 12.31
N ARG A 89 7.25 -3.10 12.42
CA ARG A 89 7.33 -4.54 12.65
C ARG A 89 6.89 -5.32 11.42
N MET A 90 7.79 -6.16 10.89
CA MET A 90 7.43 -7.15 9.88
C MET A 90 6.58 -8.26 10.54
N LEU A 91 5.39 -8.49 9.98
CA LEU A 91 4.46 -9.52 10.43
C LEU A 91 4.57 -10.80 9.60
N TYR A 92 4.93 -10.68 8.33
CA TYR A 92 5.00 -11.80 7.40
C TYR A 92 5.98 -11.51 6.26
N THR A 93 6.66 -12.55 5.79
CA THR A 93 7.46 -12.54 4.57
C THR A 93 7.21 -13.82 3.77
N ALA A 94 7.24 -13.73 2.45
CA ALA A 94 7.20 -14.86 1.54
C ALA A 94 8.06 -14.58 0.30
N PHE A 95 8.77 -15.59 -0.17
CA PHE A 95 9.51 -15.53 -1.42
C PHE A 95 8.66 -16.13 -2.54
N LEU A 96 8.52 -15.40 -3.63
CA LEU A 96 7.82 -15.80 -4.84
C LEU A 96 8.87 -16.24 -5.85
N ASN A 97 9.01 -17.56 -5.98
CA ASN A 97 9.87 -18.17 -6.97
C ASN A 97 9.08 -18.38 -8.27
N PRO A 98 9.51 -17.82 -9.41
CA PRO A 98 8.87 -18.07 -10.70
C PRO A 98 8.90 -19.56 -11.12
N GLU A 99 9.85 -20.35 -10.60
CA GLU A 99 9.97 -21.79 -10.90
C GLU A 99 9.10 -22.68 -10.00
N ASP A 100 8.69 -22.17 -8.84
CA ASP A 100 7.88 -22.90 -7.85
C ASP A 100 6.77 -21.98 -7.32
N PRO A 101 5.74 -21.74 -8.14
CA PRO A 101 4.68 -20.84 -7.76
C PRO A 101 3.78 -21.40 -6.63
N PRO A 102 3.22 -20.53 -5.75
CA PRO A 102 2.26 -20.93 -4.72
C PRO A 102 1.01 -21.63 -5.27
N GLU A 103 0.43 -22.56 -4.51
CA GLU A 103 -0.80 -23.27 -4.88
C GLU A 103 -1.96 -22.33 -5.26
N GLY A 104 -2.60 -22.57 -6.40
CA GLY A 104 -3.77 -21.83 -6.88
C GLY A 104 -3.50 -20.85 -8.03
N GLU A 105 -2.35 -20.98 -8.70
CA GLU A 105 -2.08 -20.21 -9.91
C GLU A 105 -2.95 -20.62 -11.08
N GLY A 106 -3.92 -19.76 -11.41
CA GLY A 106 -4.42 -19.62 -12.77
C GLY A 106 -3.57 -18.57 -13.51
N ALA A 107 -3.41 -18.71 -14.83
CA ALA A 107 -2.57 -17.89 -15.70
C ALA A 107 -2.52 -16.40 -15.29
N GLY A 108 -1.46 -15.99 -14.58
CA GLY A 108 -1.21 -14.61 -14.18
C GLY A 108 -1.80 -14.18 -12.84
N SER A 109 -2.14 -15.09 -11.93
CA SER A 109 -2.52 -14.74 -10.56
C SER A 109 -1.89 -15.66 -9.52
N THR A 110 -1.34 -15.08 -8.45
CA THR A 110 -0.71 -15.80 -7.34
C THR A 110 -1.48 -15.51 -6.06
N VAL A 111 -1.88 -16.53 -5.30
CA VAL A 111 -2.63 -16.36 -4.05
C VAL A 111 -1.84 -16.91 -2.87
N LEU A 112 -1.48 -16.04 -1.94
CA LEU A 112 -0.79 -16.41 -0.70
C LEU A 112 -1.81 -16.56 0.43
N LYS A 113 -1.80 -17.70 1.12
CA LYS A 113 -2.52 -17.92 2.37
C LYS A 113 -1.56 -17.59 3.52
N MET A 114 -1.90 -16.58 4.33
CA MET A 114 -0.97 -16.09 5.37
C MET A 114 -1.58 -16.08 6.79
N ALA A 115 -2.91 -15.92 6.92
CA ALA A 115 -3.61 -15.89 8.20
C ALA A 115 -2.97 -14.96 9.26
N VAL A 116 -2.51 -13.78 8.83
CA VAL A 116 -1.72 -12.86 9.67
C VAL A 116 -2.66 -11.95 10.47
N PRO A 117 -2.68 -12.01 11.81
CA PRO A 117 -3.44 -11.06 12.62
C PRO A 117 -2.76 -9.69 12.57
N CYS A 118 -3.51 -8.64 12.27
CA CYS A 118 -2.99 -7.29 12.17
C CYS A 118 -4.03 -6.22 12.55
N ARG A 119 -3.57 -5.02 12.89
CA ARG A 119 -4.41 -3.91 13.34
C ARG A 119 -3.75 -2.57 13.03
N GLY A 120 -4.56 -1.60 12.63
CA GLY A 120 -4.10 -0.23 12.39
C GLY A 120 -3.45 -0.10 11.02
N ASP A 121 -2.30 0.55 10.94
CA ASP A 121 -1.58 0.80 9.69
C ASP A 121 -0.83 -0.43 9.20
N ILE A 122 -1.22 -0.90 8.03
CA ILE A 122 -0.63 -2.05 7.34
C ILE A 122 0.03 -1.59 6.06
N GLN A 123 1.22 -2.11 5.83
CA GLN A 123 1.94 -1.91 4.60
C GLN A 123 2.28 -3.27 3.99
N VAL A 124 1.87 -3.45 2.74
CA VAL A 124 2.24 -4.61 1.94
C VAL A 124 3.26 -4.14 0.92
N ARG A 125 4.41 -4.79 0.86
CA ARG A 125 5.49 -4.50 -0.09
C ARG A 125 5.79 -5.73 -0.93
N ILE A 126 6.09 -5.51 -2.19
CA ILE A 126 6.69 -6.50 -3.08
C ILE A 126 8.01 -5.91 -3.53
N LEU A 127 9.07 -6.65 -3.24
CA LEU A 127 10.42 -6.31 -3.63
C LEU A 127 10.82 -7.26 -4.75
N ARG A 128 11.39 -6.73 -5.83
CA ARG A 128 12.00 -7.52 -6.90
C ARG A 128 13.46 -7.72 -6.57
N ALA A 129 13.94 -8.97 -6.67
CA ALA A 129 15.37 -9.23 -6.62
C ALA A 129 16.06 -8.45 -7.75
N ALA A 130 17.17 -7.79 -7.45
CA ALA A 130 18.02 -7.25 -8.50
C ALA A 130 18.54 -8.41 -9.37
N GLU A 131 18.55 -8.24 -10.69
CA GLU A 131 18.88 -9.30 -11.64
C GLU A 131 20.22 -9.98 -11.31
N LEU A 132 20.28 -11.29 -11.58
CA LEU A 132 21.45 -12.16 -11.40
C LEU A 132 22.75 -11.51 -11.92
N ALA A 133 23.55 -10.92 -11.02
CA ALA A 133 24.97 -10.66 -11.27
C ALA A 133 25.84 -10.47 -10.00
N SER A 134 25.26 -10.18 -8.83
CA SER A 134 26.05 -10.21 -7.58
C SER A 134 25.17 -10.59 -6.40
N ALA A 135 25.66 -11.47 -5.53
CA ALA A 135 25.01 -11.84 -4.27
C ALA A 135 24.86 -10.66 -3.28
N GLU A 136 25.24 -9.45 -3.67
CA GLU A 136 25.26 -8.22 -2.86
C GLU A 136 24.17 -7.21 -3.25
N SER A 137 23.44 -7.44 -4.33
CA SER A 137 22.44 -6.46 -4.79
C SER A 137 21.16 -6.55 -3.93
N LEU A 138 20.89 -5.47 -3.19
CA LEU A 138 19.69 -5.35 -2.36
C LEU A 138 18.41 -5.41 -3.21
N PRO A 139 17.36 -6.07 -2.72
CA PRO A 139 16.09 -6.13 -3.44
C PRO A 139 15.47 -4.73 -3.54
N VAL A 140 14.86 -4.44 -4.69
CA VAL A 140 14.30 -3.11 -5.00
C VAL A 140 12.78 -3.15 -4.83
N LEU A 141 12.20 -2.11 -4.23
CA LEU A 141 10.75 -1.97 -4.15
C LEU A 141 10.13 -1.94 -5.55
N GLU A 142 9.29 -2.91 -5.85
CA GLU A 142 8.56 -2.97 -7.12
C GLU A 142 7.21 -2.29 -6.98
N LEU A 143 6.46 -2.67 -5.94
CA LEU A 143 5.18 -2.06 -5.61
C LEU A 143 4.88 -2.19 -4.12
N GLN A 144 4.05 -1.29 -3.62
CA GLN A 144 3.52 -1.34 -2.27
C GLN A 144 2.12 -0.76 -2.19
N VAL A 145 1.47 -1.03 -1.07
CA VAL A 145 0.25 -0.36 -0.66
C VAL A 145 0.24 -0.19 0.84
N CYS A 146 -0.15 0.99 1.33
CA CYS A 146 -0.41 1.25 2.74
C CYS A 146 -1.89 1.52 2.97
N PHE A 147 -2.50 0.88 3.96
CA PHE A 147 -3.90 1.08 4.32
C PHE A 147 -4.11 0.88 5.82
N HIS A 148 -5.23 1.38 6.34
CA HIS A 148 -5.54 1.27 7.76
C HIS A 148 -6.75 0.35 7.98
N THR A 149 -6.64 -0.63 8.89
CA THR A 149 -7.63 -1.71 9.04
C THR A 149 -9.02 -1.24 9.43
N ALA A 150 -9.16 -0.08 10.09
CA ALA A 150 -10.48 0.50 10.43
C ALA A 150 -11.31 0.93 9.20
N PHE A 151 -10.68 1.09 8.03
CA PHE A 151 -11.36 1.47 6.80
C PHE A 151 -11.70 0.26 5.91
N ILE A 152 -11.53 -0.95 6.44
CA ILE A 152 -11.92 -2.21 5.83
C ILE A 152 -13.24 -2.63 6.48
N THR A 153 -14.35 -2.20 5.89
CA THR A 153 -15.64 -2.04 6.59
C THR A 153 -16.45 -3.33 6.75
N ALA A 154 -16.03 -4.46 6.19
CA ALA A 154 -16.75 -5.73 6.30
C ALA A 154 -15.82 -6.91 6.61
N VAL A 155 -16.16 -7.66 7.67
CA VAL A 155 -15.55 -8.97 7.95
C VAL A 155 -15.80 -9.89 6.76
N GLY A 156 -14.75 -10.55 6.27
CA GLY A 156 -14.83 -11.43 5.09
C GLY A 156 -14.88 -10.68 3.75
N SER A 157 -14.69 -9.35 3.74
CA SER A 157 -14.57 -8.58 2.50
C SER A 157 -13.15 -8.64 1.92
N PHE A 158 -13.04 -8.26 0.65
CA PHE A 158 -11.78 -8.09 -0.05
C PHE A 158 -11.50 -6.60 -0.25
N ALA A 159 -10.32 -6.15 0.17
CA ALA A 159 -9.77 -4.89 -0.28
C ALA A 159 -9.04 -5.11 -1.60
N ARG A 160 -9.41 -4.36 -2.64
CA ARG A 160 -8.79 -4.43 -3.97
C ARG A 160 -8.11 -3.12 -4.28
N PHE A 161 -6.82 -3.18 -4.57
CA PHE A 161 -6.02 -2.03 -4.96
C PHE A 161 -5.62 -2.17 -6.43
N PRO A 162 -6.24 -1.43 -7.36
CA PRO A 162 -5.83 -1.44 -8.76
C PRO A 162 -4.43 -0.83 -8.92
N LEU A 163 -3.74 -1.09 -10.03
CA LEU A 163 -2.37 -0.64 -10.28
C LEU A 163 -2.16 0.86 -10.03
N ARG A 164 -3.12 1.71 -10.43
CA ARG A 164 -3.07 3.17 -10.21
C ARG A 164 -3.14 3.60 -8.74
N GLU A 165 -3.51 2.69 -7.84
CA GLU A 165 -3.59 2.89 -6.40
C GLU A 165 -2.43 2.23 -5.64
N LEU A 166 -1.50 1.59 -6.35
CA LEU A 166 -0.27 1.05 -5.79
C LEU A 166 0.82 2.11 -5.85
N ASP A 167 1.61 2.21 -4.80
CA ASP A 167 2.83 3.02 -4.85
C ASP A 167 3.91 2.18 -5.53
N ALA A 168 4.35 2.66 -6.68
CA ALA A 168 5.44 2.06 -7.44
C ALA A 168 6.47 3.15 -7.72
N PRO A 169 7.78 2.83 -7.70
CA PRO A 169 8.79 3.77 -8.18
C PRO A 169 8.49 4.23 -9.61
N ALA A 170 8.92 5.44 -9.95
CA ALA A 170 8.71 6.00 -11.28
C ALA A 170 9.34 5.15 -12.41
N VAL A 171 10.38 4.37 -12.10
CA VAL A 171 11.15 3.55 -13.06
C VAL A 171 10.37 2.32 -13.54
N THR A 172 9.39 1.85 -12.77
CA THR A 172 8.62 0.60 -13.03
C THR A 172 7.34 0.81 -13.85
N ARG A 173 7.10 2.01 -14.44
CA ARG A 173 5.87 2.34 -15.17
C ARG A 173 5.95 2.23 -16.70
N ASN A 174 6.96 1.55 -17.24
CA ASN A 174 7.13 1.37 -18.69
C ASN A 174 6.28 0.22 -19.23
#